data_AF-A0A2V8R324-F1
#
_entry.id   AF-A0A2V8R324-F1
#
_cell.length_a   1.000
_cell.length_b   1.000
_cell.length_c   1.000
_cell.angle_alpha   90.00
_cell.angle_beta   90.00
_cell.angle_gamma   90.00
#
_symmetry.space_group_name_H-M   'P 1'
#
loop_
_entity.id
_entity.type
_entity.pdbx_description
1 polymer ?
#
loop_
_entity_poly.entity_id
_entity_poly.type
_entity_poly.pdbx_seq_one_letter_code
_entity_poly.pdbx_strand_id
1 'polypeptide(L)'
;MRCNLKRIGAAVALTMLVCFSTAHAQDAFEDEKGDSSIFLKDGGGFAHVNVSDTSVKLGHIFERTDKNYFFGFEVTGKLSGDFASLFESHKPSPEAKFNAFIGRKFLFSKKPNDQPTKGPLTDDWLTFRMGYRRARYKLLDEGNTFANQVRKQSFDGFSAIVAYNAQFKSKSDFVWFPAQFKSQIGLNFFTRSNVGQGDKNFEPGVGLFFSKEGAPTRVIGGISISLRDGKARVGLVAGYNF
;
A
#
# COMPACT_ATOMS: atom_id res chain seq x y z
N MET A 1 18.17 -54.80 11.85
CA MET A 1 17.76 -53.84 10.80
C MET A 1 18.14 -52.43 11.24
N ARG A 2 19.18 -51.83 10.64
CA ARG A 2 19.67 -50.48 10.96
C ARG A 2 19.19 -49.52 9.87
N CYS A 3 18.29 -48.59 10.21
CA CYS A 3 17.75 -47.61 9.28
C CYS A 3 18.72 -46.43 9.15
N ASN A 4 19.30 -46.25 7.96
CA ASN A 4 20.22 -45.17 7.63
C ASN A 4 19.43 -43.89 7.31
N LEU A 5 19.35 -42.98 8.28
CA LEU A 5 18.80 -41.64 8.10
C LEU A 5 19.85 -40.75 7.39
N LYS A 6 20.02 -40.95 6.08
CA LYS A 6 20.88 -40.10 5.25
C LYS A 6 20.24 -38.72 5.10
N ARG A 7 20.88 -37.75 5.75
CA ARG A 7 20.97 -36.32 5.45
C ARG A 7 20.29 -35.91 4.12
N ILE A 8 19.05 -35.46 4.20
CA ILE A 8 18.44 -34.64 3.16
C ILE A 8 18.97 -33.22 3.38
N GLY A 9 20.07 -32.89 2.70
CA GLY A 9 20.52 -31.52 2.54
C GLY A 9 19.52 -30.81 1.63
N ALA A 10 18.57 -30.10 2.23
CA ALA A 10 17.66 -29.24 1.48
C ALA A 10 18.48 -28.06 0.92
N ALA A 11 18.82 -28.14 -0.35
CA ALA A 11 19.30 -27.00 -1.12
C ALA A 11 18.15 -26.00 -1.23
N VAL A 12 18.16 -24.97 -0.38
CA VAL A 12 17.24 -23.84 -0.48
C VAL A 12 17.70 -23.00 -1.68
N ALA A 13 17.08 -23.22 -2.83
CA ALA A 13 17.23 -22.34 -3.98
C ALA A 13 16.60 -20.99 -3.64
N LEU A 14 17.45 -19.98 -3.43
CA LEU A 14 17.06 -18.59 -3.21
C LEU A 14 16.64 -17.98 -4.56
N THR A 15 15.40 -18.25 -4.99
CA THR A 15 14.84 -17.59 -6.17
C THR A 15 14.38 -16.18 -5.77
N MET A 16 15.19 -15.15 -6.08
CA MET A 16 14.74 -13.75 -6.02
C MET A 16 13.73 -13.51 -7.14
N LEU A 17 12.45 -13.73 -6.85
CA LEU A 17 11.37 -13.30 -7.73
C LEU A 17 11.13 -11.80 -7.50
N VAL A 18 11.59 -10.97 -8.43
CA VAL A 18 11.28 -9.53 -8.43
C VAL A 18 9.87 -9.35 -9.00
N CYS A 19 8.86 -9.38 -8.13
CA CYS A 19 7.49 -9.06 -8.52
C CYS A 19 7.35 -7.55 -8.71
N PHE A 20 7.27 -7.10 -9.97
CA PHE A 20 6.83 -5.74 -10.28
C PHE A 20 5.29 -5.72 -10.29
N SER A 21 4.67 -5.53 -9.13
CA SER A 21 3.25 -5.20 -9.06
C SER A 21 3.09 -3.69 -9.18
N THR A 22 2.31 -3.23 -10.17
CA THR A 22 1.83 -1.84 -10.22
C THR A 22 0.74 -1.68 -9.15
N ALA A 23 1.15 -1.64 -7.89
CA ALA A 23 0.24 -1.37 -6.78
C ALA A 23 -0.03 0.14 -6.75
N HIS A 24 -1.31 0.52 -6.80
CA HIS A 24 -1.73 1.85 -6.35
C HIS A 24 -1.25 2.01 -4.91
N ALA A 25 -0.50 3.07 -4.59
CA ALA A 25 0.27 3.14 -3.34
C ALA A 25 -0.57 2.69 -2.14
N GLN A 26 -0.17 1.55 -1.59
CA GLN A 26 -0.68 0.99 -0.36
C GLN A 26 0.11 1.61 0.78
N ASP A 27 -0.55 1.89 1.89
CA ASP A 27 0.19 2.05 3.15
C ASP A 27 0.98 0.75 3.37
N ALA A 28 2.11 0.79 4.08
CA ALA A 28 2.98 -0.37 4.30
C ALA A 28 2.29 -1.56 5.03
N PHE A 29 1.02 -1.37 5.42
CA PHE A 29 0.16 -2.26 6.19
C PHE A 29 -1.19 -2.55 5.55
N GLU A 30 -1.51 -1.93 4.41
CA GLU A 30 -2.78 -2.13 3.70
C GLU A 30 -2.64 -3.30 2.71
N ASP A 31 -3.54 -4.28 2.80
CA ASP A 31 -3.66 -5.42 1.89
C ASP A 31 -4.23 -4.97 0.53
N GLU A 32 -3.91 -5.67 -0.56
CA GLU A 32 -4.54 -5.50 -1.89
C GLU A 32 -6.07 -5.51 -1.85
N LYS A 33 -6.68 -6.10 -0.83
CA LYS A 33 -8.13 -6.21 -0.67
C LYS A 33 -8.83 -4.99 -0.04
N GLY A 34 -8.10 -3.97 0.41
CA GLY A 34 -8.71 -2.72 0.88
C GLY A 34 -9.58 -2.87 2.13
N ASP A 35 -9.13 -3.66 3.10
CA ASP A 35 -9.86 -3.96 4.34
C ASP A 35 -9.81 -2.82 5.38
N SER A 36 -10.79 -2.81 6.29
CA SER A 36 -11.00 -1.75 7.29
C SER A 36 -9.85 -1.67 8.31
N SER A 37 -9.07 -0.57 8.25
CA SER A 37 -7.99 -0.26 9.18
C SER A 37 -8.36 0.92 10.08
N ILE A 38 -8.05 0.80 11.37
CA ILE A 38 -8.10 1.91 12.31
C ILE A 38 -6.65 2.27 12.66
N PHE A 39 -6.17 3.36 12.07
CA PHE A 39 -4.86 3.92 12.41
C PHE A 39 -5.02 4.90 13.57
N LEU A 40 -4.29 4.67 14.67
CA LEU A 40 -4.18 5.64 15.74
C LEU A 40 -3.13 6.66 15.31
N LYS A 41 -3.62 7.77 14.76
CA LYS A 41 -2.83 8.81 14.08
C LYS A 41 -1.70 9.37 14.95
N ASP A 42 -1.92 9.44 16.26
CA ASP A 42 -0.93 9.90 17.23
C ASP A 42 -0.35 8.72 18.00
N GLY A 43 0.90 8.39 17.69
CA GLY A 43 1.68 7.39 18.42
C GLY A 43 2.16 6.19 17.60
N GLY A 44 1.80 6.07 16.32
CA GLY A 44 2.33 5.01 15.44
C GLY A 44 1.76 3.61 15.72
N GLY A 45 0.78 3.50 16.62
CA GLY A 45 0.02 2.27 16.84
C GLY A 45 -1.04 2.07 15.75
N PHE A 46 -1.25 0.83 15.34
CA PHE A 46 -2.35 0.47 14.45
C PHE A 46 -3.06 -0.80 14.93
N ALA A 47 -4.37 -0.82 14.73
CA ALA A 47 -5.20 -1.98 14.89
C ALA A 47 -5.99 -2.19 13.59
N HIS A 48 -5.90 -3.38 13.04
CA HIS A 48 -6.53 -3.74 11.78
C HIS A 48 -7.37 -4.99 11.96
N VAL A 49 -8.62 -4.93 11.54
CA VAL A 49 -9.54 -6.06 11.55
C VAL A 49 -9.89 -6.36 10.10
N ASN A 50 -9.31 -7.44 9.58
CA ASN A 50 -9.64 -7.94 8.27
C ASN A 50 -10.83 -8.90 8.39
N VAL A 51 -12.00 -8.46 7.95
CA VAL A 51 -13.21 -9.29 7.97
C VAL A 51 -13.15 -10.36 6.89
N SER A 52 -12.54 -10.08 5.73
CA SER A 52 -12.48 -11.03 4.59
C SER A 52 -11.58 -12.24 4.85
N ASP A 53 -10.47 -12.05 5.58
CA ASP A 53 -9.55 -13.11 6.02
C ASP A 53 -9.77 -13.51 7.49
N THR A 54 -10.82 -12.99 8.13
CA THR A 54 -11.13 -13.21 9.56
C THR A 54 -9.88 -13.05 10.44
N SER A 55 -9.09 -12.01 10.20
CA SER A 55 -7.82 -11.82 10.91
C SER A 55 -7.77 -10.48 11.64
N VAL A 56 -7.15 -10.50 12.81
CA VAL A 56 -6.87 -9.30 13.59
C VAL A 56 -5.37 -9.08 13.55
N LYS A 57 -4.95 -7.87 13.17
CA LYS A 57 -3.56 -7.43 13.23
C LYS A 57 -3.45 -6.29 14.22
N LEU A 58 -2.46 -6.37 15.10
CA LEU A 58 -2.09 -5.32 16.02
C LEU A 58 -0.62 -5.02 15.81
N GLY A 59 -0.27 -3.76 15.71
CA GLY A 59 1.12 -3.39 15.50
C GLY A 59 1.43 -1.99 15.99
N HIS A 60 2.71 -1.71 16.01
CA HIS A 60 3.22 -0.42 16.42
C HIS A 60 4.48 -0.09 15.64
N ILE A 61 4.57 1.17 15.21
CA ILE A 61 5.67 1.72 14.44
C ILE A 61 6.26 2.87 15.25
N PHE A 62 7.53 2.73 15.56
CA PHE A 62 8.33 3.78 16.16
C PHE A 62 9.05 4.52 15.04
N GLU A 63 8.67 5.78 14.80
CA GLU A 63 9.35 6.66 13.85
C GLU A 63 10.40 7.52 14.57
N ARG A 64 11.64 7.49 14.09
CA ARG A 64 12.70 8.42 14.50
C ARG A 64 12.81 9.54 13.49
N THR A 65 12.07 10.62 13.73
CA THR A 65 11.98 11.81 12.87
C THR A 65 13.36 12.43 12.56
N ASP A 66 14.30 12.33 13.50
CA ASP A 66 15.67 12.84 13.37
C ASP A 66 16.47 12.10 12.27
N LYS A 67 16.25 10.79 12.11
CA LYS A 67 17.13 9.94 11.30
C LYS A 67 16.45 9.26 10.12
N ASN A 68 15.18 9.55 9.85
CA ASN A 68 14.37 8.88 8.82
C ASN A 68 14.28 7.35 8.99
N TYR A 69 14.63 6.80 10.15
CA TYR A 69 14.47 5.38 10.40
C TYR A 69 13.13 5.14 11.08
N PHE A 70 12.53 4.00 10.77
CA PHE A 70 11.40 3.48 11.51
C PHE A 70 11.65 2.02 11.83
N PHE A 71 11.09 1.57 12.93
CA PHE A 71 11.07 0.16 13.30
C PHE A 71 9.74 -0.16 13.95
N GLY A 72 9.34 -1.40 13.92
CA GLY A 72 8.06 -1.79 14.46
C GLY A 72 7.89 -3.27 14.54
N PHE A 73 6.73 -3.63 15.08
CA PHE A 73 6.29 -5.01 15.14
C PHE A 73 4.82 -5.09 14.75
N GLU A 74 4.43 -6.27 14.28
CA GLU A 74 3.06 -6.61 13.92
C GLU A 74 2.79 -8.03 14.43
N VAL A 75 1.71 -8.18 15.18
CA VAL A 75 1.15 -9.47 15.58
C VAL A 75 -0.14 -9.66 14.79
N THR A 76 -0.23 -10.73 14.03
CA THR A 76 -1.46 -11.15 13.33
C THR A 76 -1.98 -12.44 13.94
N GLY A 77 -3.27 -12.49 14.25
CA GLY A 77 -3.98 -13.71 14.58
C GLY A 77 -5.11 -13.93 13.59
N LYS A 78 -5.18 -15.11 12.97
CA LYS A 78 -6.39 -15.53 12.25
C LYS A 78 -7.39 -16.11 13.23
N LEU A 79 -8.59 -15.53 13.25
CA LEU A 79 -9.76 -16.12 13.88
C LEU A 79 -10.24 -17.21 12.94
N SER A 80 -10.14 -18.47 13.32
CA SER A 80 -10.73 -19.53 12.51
C SER A 80 -12.21 -19.66 12.87
N GLY A 81 -13.08 -19.27 11.95
CA GLY A 81 -14.54 -19.30 12.08
C GLY A 81 -15.13 -17.98 11.60
N ASP A 82 -16.26 -18.02 10.89
CA ASP A 82 -17.07 -16.84 10.59
C ASP A 82 -17.22 -15.98 11.85
N PHE A 83 -17.25 -14.65 11.73
CA PHE A 83 -17.37 -13.73 12.88
C PHE A 83 -18.56 -14.07 13.81
N ALA A 84 -19.56 -14.80 13.31
CA ALA A 84 -20.69 -15.34 14.08
C ALA A 84 -20.31 -16.47 15.07
N SER A 85 -19.18 -17.16 14.90
CA SER A 85 -18.72 -18.26 15.77
C SER A 85 -17.83 -17.82 16.94
N LEU A 86 -17.76 -16.51 17.25
CA LEU A 86 -17.02 -15.99 18.41
C LEU A 86 -17.49 -16.59 19.75
N PHE A 87 -18.66 -17.25 19.78
CA PHE A 87 -19.21 -17.92 20.95
C PHE A 87 -19.67 -19.36 20.73
N GLU A 88 -19.43 -19.96 19.55
CA GLU A 88 -19.93 -21.31 19.24
C GLU A 88 -18.79 -22.34 19.04
N SER A 89 -18.66 -23.19 20.06
CA SER A 89 -18.22 -24.60 20.05
C SER A 89 -17.00 -25.04 19.20
N HIS A 90 -15.82 -24.79 19.77
CA HIS A 90 -14.76 -25.80 20.02
C HIS A 90 -13.85 -26.30 18.88
N LYS A 91 -13.10 -25.38 18.26
CA LYS A 91 -11.62 -25.29 18.43
C LYS A 91 -11.01 -24.49 17.28
N PRO A 92 -10.49 -23.30 17.54
CA PRO A 92 -9.71 -22.62 16.52
C PRO A 92 -8.31 -23.24 16.36
N SER A 93 -7.81 -23.26 15.13
CA SER A 93 -6.36 -23.28 14.87
C SER A 93 -5.94 -21.82 14.70
N PRO A 94 -5.58 -21.10 15.77
CA PRO A 94 -5.08 -19.74 15.62
C PRO A 94 -3.75 -19.83 14.86
N GLU A 95 -3.76 -19.42 13.60
CA GLU A 95 -2.52 -19.04 12.93
C GLU A 95 -2.09 -17.72 13.56
N ALA A 96 -0.97 -17.78 14.27
CA ALA A 96 -0.34 -16.60 14.86
C ALA A 96 0.91 -16.27 14.05
N LYS A 97 1.05 -15.00 13.70
CA LYS A 97 2.21 -14.49 12.99
C LYS A 97 2.75 -13.29 13.76
N PHE A 98 4.05 -13.27 13.97
CA PHE A 98 4.78 -12.14 14.50
C PHE A 98 5.74 -11.64 13.41
N ASN A 99 5.70 -10.34 13.13
CA ASN A 99 6.65 -9.68 12.25
C ASN A 99 7.37 -8.58 13.02
N ALA A 100 8.67 -8.48 12.83
CA ALA A 100 9.46 -7.31 13.19
C ALA A 100 9.96 -6.67 11.89
N PHE A 101 9.99 -5.35 11.84
CA PHE A 101 10.49 -4.64 10.67
C PHE A 101 11.32 -3.42 11.06
N ILE A 102 12.28 -3.09 10.20
CA ILE A 102 13.08 -1.88 10.24
C ILE A 102 13.10 -1.30 8.84
N GLY A 103 13.07 0.02 8.73
CA GLY A 103 13.15 0.68 7.46
C GLY A 103 13.73 2.08 7.56
N ARG A 104 13.95 2.65 6.39
CA ARG A 104 14.44 4.01 6.20
C ARG A 104 13.55 4.71 5.18
N LYS A 105 13.11 5.93 5.49
CA LYS A 105 12.39 6.85 4.60
C LYS A 105 13.37 7.77 3.88
N PHE A 106 12.94 8.35 2.77
CA PHE A 106 13.70 9.33 1.98
C PHE A 106 15.09 8.79 1.59
N LEU A 107 15.17 7.61 0.96
CA LEU A 107 16.46 7.08 0.47
C LEU A 107 16.94 7.90 -0.72
N PHE A 108 16.03 8.21 -1.64
CA PHE A 108 16.29 8.94 -2.87
C PHE A 108 15.46 10.22 -2.99
N SER A 109 14.33 10.33 -2.28
CA SER A 109 13.54 11.56 -2.17
C SER A 109 14.10 12.51 -1.09
N LYS A 110 13.72 13.80 -1.15
CA LYS A 110 14.12 14.79 -0.13
C LYS A 110 13.07 14.85 0.97
N LYS A 111 13.49 15.17 2.20
CA LYS A 111 12.55 15.39 3.30
C LYS A 111 11.63 16.59 2.97
N PRO A 112 10.35 16.55 3.40
CA PRO A 112 9.40 17.64 3.16
C PRO A 112 9.89 19.01 3.67
N ASN A 113 10.65 19.03 4.75
CA ASN A 113 11.14 20.26 5.38
C ASN A 113 12.42 20.84 4.75
N ASP A 114 13.15 20.06 3.95
CA ASP A 114 14.49 20.45 3.47
C ASP A 114 14.44 21.27 2.18
N GLN A 115 13.32 21.26 1.44
CA GLN A 115 12.92 22.14 0.32
C GLN A 115 11.82 21.45 -0.51
N PRO A 116 11.01 22.19 -1.28
CA PRO A 116 10.09 21.57 -2.23
C PRO A 116 10.85 20.64 -3.19
N THR A 117 10.50 19.36 -3.19
CA THR A 117 11.03 18.35 -4.10
C THR A 117 10.71 18.76 -5.54
N LYS A 118 11.72 19.18 -6.31
CA LYS A 118 11.59 19.49 -7.75
C LYS A 118 11.48 18.24 -8.64
N GLY A 119 11.63 17.05 -8.07
CA GLY A 119 11.54 15.77 -8.79
C GLY A 119 10.15 15.13 -8.73
N PRO A 120 9.89 14.13 -9.60
CA PRO A 120 8.64 13.37 -9.58
C PRO A 120 8.54 12.45 -8.37
N LEU A 121 9.65 12.00 -7.79
CA LEU A 121 9.67 11.19 -6.58
C LEU A 121 9.45 12.07 -5.34
N THR A 122 8.31 11.91 -4.66
CA THR A 122 7.93 12.72 -3.50
C THR A 122 8.19 12.05 -2.16
N ASP A 123 8.12 10.72 -2.12
CA ASP A 123 8.43 9.92 -0.93
C ASP A 123 8.98 8.56 -1.40
N ASP A 124 9.83 7.95 -0.60
CA ASP A 124 10.33 6.60 -0.83
C ASP A 124 10.82 5.98 0.47
N TRP A 125 10.67 4.66 0.61
CA TRP A 125 11.16 3.94 1.77
C TRP A 125 11.59 2.52 1.45
N LEU A 126 12.66 2.09 2.12
CA LEU A 126 13.15 0.71 2.10
C LEU A 126 12.83 0.07 3.44
N THR A 127 12.22 -1.11 3.41
CA THR A 127 11.86 -1.88 4.61
C THR A 127 12.47 -3.27 4.53
N PHE A 128 13.03 -3.72 5.63
CA PHE A 128 13.34 -5.11 5.89
C PHE A 128 12.40 -5.65 6.96
N ARG A 129 11.73 -6.77 6.68
CA ARG A 129 10.76 -7.40 7.57
C ARG A 129 11.16 -8.86 7.79
N MET A 130 11.25 -9.26 9.05
CA MET A 130 11.40 -10.65 9.46
C MET A 130 10.12 -11.12 10.12
N GLY A 131 9.69 -12.34 9.81
CA GLY A 131 8.45 -12.91 10.30
C GLY A 131 8.65 -14.32 10.82
N TYR A 132 7.95 -14.64 11.90
CA TYR A 132 7.73 -15.99 12.38
C TYR A 132 6.23 -16.27 12.38
N ARG A 133 5.85 -17.42 11.86
CA ARG A 133 4.48 -17.89 11.81
C ARG A 133 4.40 -19.25 12.47
N ARG A 134 3.36 -19.47 13.26
CA ARG A 134 2.97 -20.78 13.76
C ARG A 134 1.50 -21.04 13.47
N ALA A 135 1.22 -22.17 12.84
CA ALA A 135 -0.13 -22.69 12.62
C ALA A 135 -0.28 -24.08 13.25
N ARG A 136 -1.49 -24.48 13.64
CA ARG A 136 -1.77 -25.77 14.29
C ARG A 136 -2.99 -26.46 13.70
N TYR A 137 -2.80 -27.21 12.62
CA TYR A 137 -3.90 -27.91 11.98
C TYR A 137 -4.18 -29.26 12.65
N LYS A 138 -5.45 -29.67 12.59
CA LYS A 138 -5.83 -31.07 12.78
C LYS A 138 -5.81 -31.73 11.41
N LEU A 139 -4.99 -32.75 11.26
CA LEU A 139 -4.92 -33.55 10.05
C LEU A 139 -5.69 -34.85 10.28
N LEU A 140 -6.45 -35.24 9.27
CA LEU A 140 -7.09 -36.55 9.21
C LEU A 140 -6.10 -37.53 8.58
N ASP A 141 -5.83 -38.63 9.27
CA ASP A 141 -5.04 -39.74 8.76
C ASP A 141 -5.93 -40.99 8.71
N GLU A 142 -6.52 -41.23 7.54
CA GLU A 142 -7.49 -42.31 7.31
C GLU A 142 -6.89 -43.71 7.51
N GLY A 143 -5.56 -43.85 7.49
CA GLY A 143 -4.87 -45.11 7.72
C GLY A 143 -4.83 -45.55 9.18
N ASN A 144 -5.16 -44.68 10.14
CA ASN A 144 -5.16 -44.99 11.56
C ASN A 144 -6.54 -45.47 12.07
N THR A 145 -6.53 -46.19 13.19
CA THR A 145 -7.76 -46.51 13.94
C THR A 145 -8.54 -45.23 14.30
N PHE A 146 -9.86 -45.27 14.36
CA PHE A 146 -10.73 -44.10 14.61
C PHE A 146 -10.28 -43.20 15.78
N ALA A 147 -9.84 -43.79 16.89
CA ALA A 147 -9.33 -43.05 18.06
C ALA A 147 -8.07 -42.19 17.77
N ASN A 148 -7.31 -42.55 16.72
CA ASN A 148 -6.05 -41.95 16.32
C ASN A 148 -6.11 -41.28 14.92
N GLN A 149 -7.28 -41.20 14.29
CA GLN A 149 -7.43 -40.59 12.96
C GLN A 149 -7.19 -39.07 12.96
N VAL A 150 -7.42 -38.39 14.08
CA VAL A 150 -7.25 -36.93 14.17
C VAL A 150 -5.95 -36.60 14.89
N ARG A 151 -4.94 -36.17 14.15
CA ARG A 151 -3.65 -35.74 14.71
C ARG A 151 -3.53 -34.22 14.67
N LYS A 152 -3.03 -33.62 15.75
CA LYS A 152 -2.64 -32.20 15.76
C LYS A 152 -1.21 -32.07 15.24
N GLN A 153 -1.00 -31.24 14.22
CA GLN A 153 0.32 -30.93 13.69
C GLN A 153 0.57 -29.42 13.72
N SER A 154 1.72 -29.03 14.27
CA SER A 154 2.18 -27.63 14.20
C SER A 154 3.00 -27.43 12.94
N PHE A 155 2.84 -26.28 12.30
CA PHE A 155 3.64 -25.83 11.17
C PHE A 155 4.26 -24.50 11.55
N ASP A 156 5.60 -24.48 11.58
CA ASP A 156 6.40 -23.30 11.88
C ASP A 156 6.98 -22.76 10.55
N GLY A 157 6.94 -21.45 10.38
CA GLY A 157 7.44 -20.78 9.18
C GLY A 157 8.24 -19.53 9.54
N PHE A 158 9.36 -19.35 8.86
CA PHE A 158 10.16 -18.12 8.92
C PHE A 158 10.09 -17.41 7.57
N SER A 159 10.02 -16.09 7.59
CA SER A 159 10.02 -15.26 6.38
C SER A 159 10.95 -14.06 6.53
N ALA A 160 11.63 -13.69 5.46
CA ALA A 160 12.36 -12.44 5.35
C ALA A 160 11.92 -11.73 4.07
N ILE A 161 11.61 -10.44 4.15
CA ILE A 161 11.11 -9.63 3.04
C ILE A 161 11.91 -8.33 3.00
N VAL A 162 12.39 -7.97 1.82
CA VAL A 162 12.90 -6.63 1.52
C VAL A 162 11.91 -5.97 0.58
N ALA A 163 11.44 -4.78 0.93
CA ALA A 163 10.49 -4.02 0.13
C ALA A 163 10.98 -2.59 -0.06
N TYR A 164 11.10 -2.15 -1.30
CA TYR A 164 11.31 -0.75 -1.66
C TYR A 164 10.02 -0.18 -2.23
N ASN A 165 9.56 0.93 -1.66
CA ASN A 165 8.36 1.62 -2.07
C ASN A 165 8.74 3.03 -2.50
N ALA A 166 8.16 3.50 -3.60
CA ALA A 166 8.44 4.79 -4.18
C ALA A 166 7.13 5.46 -4.58
N GLN A 167 6.92 6.68 -4.14
CA GLN A 167 5.77 7.50 -4.47
C GLN A 167 6.16 8.55 -5.51
N PHE A 168 5.48 8.51 -6.65
CA PHE A 168 5.65 9.49 -7.71
C PHE A 168 4.44 10.43 -7.81
N LYS A 169 4.71 11.72 -7.92
CA LYS A 169 3.73 12.73 -8.28
C LYS A 169 3.73 12.89 -9.79
N SER A 170 2.63 12.47 -10.43
CA SER A 170 2.39 12.73 -11.84
C SER A 170 1.37 13.86 -12.01
N LYS A 171 1.72 14.81 -12.87
CA LYS A 171 0.80 15.80 -13.43
C LYS A 171 0.85 15.63 -14.94
N SER A 172 -0.24 15.14 -15.53
CA SER A 172 -0.38 15.09 -16.97
C SER A 172 -1.33 16.21 -17.39
N ASP A 173 -0.85 17.08 -18.27
CA ASP A 173 -1.63 18.16 -18.89
C ASP A 173 -1.46 18.03 -20.40
N PHE A 174 -2.57 17.91 -21.12
CA PHE A 174 -2.61 17.97 -22.58
C PHE A 174 -3.46 19.17 -22.98
N VAL A 175 -2.82 20.19 -23.57
CA VAL A 175 -3.51 21.40 -24.00
C VAL A 175 -3.53 21.44 -25.53
N TRP A 176 -4.74 21.50 -26.09
CA TRP A 176 -4.97 21.61 -27.52
C TRP A 176 -5.57 22.98 -27.87
N PHE A 177 -5.00 23.63 -28.88
CA PHE A 177 -5.48 24.91 -29.41
C PHE A 177 -5.95 24.72 -30.85
N PRO A 178 -7.27 24.79 -31.13
CA PRO A 178 -7.76 24.71 -32.49
C PRO A 178 -7.28 25.92 -33.31
N ALA A 179 -6.73 25.66 -34.50
CA ALA A 179 -6.13 26.68 -35.36
C ALA A 179 -7.13 27.79 -35.75
N GLN A 180 -8.41 27.47 -35.84
CA GLN A 180 -9.50 28.37 -36.20
C GLN A 180 -9.61 29.57 -35.27
N PHE A 181 -9.19 29.43 -34.01
CA PHE A 181 -9.28 30.49 -32.99
C PHE A 181 -7.96 31.23 -32.78
N LYS A 182 -6.95 31.04 -33.66
CA LYS A 182 -5.63 31.68 -33.53
C LYS A 182 -5.02 31.54 -32.12
N SER A 183 -5.21 30.36 -31.52
CA SER A 183 -4.80 30.01 -30.14
C SER A 183 -5.53 30.74 -29.01
N GLN A 184 -6.54 31.55 -29.28
CA GLN A 184 -7.31 32.26 -28.24
C GLN A 184 -8.13 31.30 -27.37
N ILE A 185 -8.47 30.10 -27.87
CA ILE A 185 -9.22 29.09 -27.13
C ILE A 185 -8.36 27.84 -26.99
N GLY A 186 -8.11 27.42 -25.75
CA GLY A 186 -7.39 26.19 -25.41
C GLY A 186 -8.30 25.21 -24.68
N LEU A 187 -8.27 23.94 -25.09
CA LEU A 187 -8.87 22.82 -24.39
C LEU A 187 -7.78 22.06 -23.64
N ASN A 188 -7.86 22.03 -22.32
CA ASN A 188 -6.95 21.27 -21.47
C ASN A 188 -7.63 19.98 -21.02
N PHE A 189 -6.94 18.86 -21.16
CA PHE A 189 -7.28 17.58 -20.55
C PHE A 189 -6.20 17.29 -19.54
N PHE A 190 -6.56 17.22 -18.26
CA PHE A 190 -5.61 17.05 -17.19
C PHE A 190 -5.97 15.90 -16.28
N THR A 191 -4.93 15.27 -15.73
CA THR A 191 -5.06 14.38 -14.60
C THR A 191 -4.17 14.89 -13.48
N ARG A 192 -4.71 14.83 -12.26
CA ARG A 192 -3.93 15.04 -11.03
C ARG A 192 -4.01 13.76 -10.25
N SER A 193 -2.86 13.16 -9.97
CA SER A 193 -2.81 12.00 -9.09
C SER A 193 -1.97 12.35 -7.87
N ASN A 194 -2.55 12.13 -6.70
CA ASN A 194 -1.84 12.15 -5.44
C ASN A 194 -1.88 10.73 -4.88
N VAL A 195 -0.86 9.94 -5.22
CA VAL A 195 -0.89 8.51 -4.94
C VAL A 195 -0.55 8.20 -3.49
N GLY A 196 0.23 9.03 -2.77
CA GLY A 196 0.69 8.68 -1.40
C GLY A 196 0.54 9.77 -0.35
N GLN A 197 -0.56 10.53 -0.39
CA GLN A 197 -1.13 11.06 0.85
C GLN A 197 -2.30 10.16 1.26
N GLY A 198 -2.70 10.19 2.54
CA GLY A 198 -3.86 9.41 3.02
C GLY A 198 -5.16 9.70 2.22
N ASP A 199 -5.20 10.86 1.56
CA ASP A 199 -6.18 11.22 0.52
C ASP A 199 -5.67 10.75 -0.87
N LYS A 200 -5.83 9.45 -1.17
CA LYS A 200 -5.52 8.87 -2.47
C LYS A 200 -6.53 9.35 -3.51
N ASN A 201 -6.16 10.37 -4.28
CA ASN A 201 -7.08 10.98 -5.24
C ASN A 201 -6.52 10.94 -6.66
N PHE A 202 -7.36 10.43 -7.57
CA PHE A 202 -7.21 10.62 -9.01
C PHE A 202 -8.28 11.60 -9.46
N GLU A 203 -7.85 12.79 -9.87
CA GLU A 203 -8.72 13.87 -10.32
C GLU A 203 -8.55 14.08 -11.82
N PRO A 204 -9.33 13.39 -12.68
CA PRO A 204 -9.41 13.74 -14.08
C PRO A 204 -10.21 15.02 -14.23
N GLY A 205 -9.85 15.84 -15.22
CA GLY A 205 -10.58 17.06 -15.51
C GLY A 205 -10.35 17.56 -16.92
N VAL A 206 -11.25 18.44 -17.31
CA VAL A 206 -11.18 19.18 -18.57
C VAL A 206 -11.31 20.66 -18.27
N GLY A 207 -10.66 21.49 -19.06
CA GLY A 207 -10.80 22.94 -18.93
C GLY A 207 -10.79 23.65 -20.27
N LEU A 208 -11.50 24.75 -20.31
CA LEU A 208 -11.54 25.70 -21.41
C LEU A 208 -10.81 26.96 -20.97
N PHE A 209 -9.80 27.36 -21.72
CA PHE A 209 -8.94 28.50 -21.41
C PHE A 209 -9.01 29.52 -22.54
N PHE A 210 -9.01 30.79 -22.17
CA PHE A 210 -8.95 31.92 -23.07
C PHE A 210 -7.58 32.56 -22.97
N SER A 211 -6.90 32.76 -24.09
CA SER A 211 -5.57 33.36 -24.16
C SER A 211 -5.54 34.55 -25.12
N LYS A 212 -4.48 35.37 -25.06
CA LYS A 212 -4.27 36.45 -26.03
C LYS A 212 -4.00 35.86 -27.43
N GLU A 213 -4.47 36.55 -28.46
CA GLU A 213 -4.26 36.15 -29.86
C GLU A 213 -2.78 35.89 -30.16
N GLY A 214 -2.47 34.73 -30.74
CA GLY A 214 -1.10 34.35 -31.07
C GLY A 214 -0.19 34.08 -29.86
N ALA A 215 -0.72 34.09 -28.64
CA ALA A 215 0.05 33.90 -27.40
C ALA A 215 -0.62 32.86 -26.47
N PRO A 216 -0.59 31.56 -26.81
CA PRO A 216 -1.26 30.48 -26.07
C PRO A 216 -0.86 30.37 -24.59
N THR A 217 0.34 30.86 -24.23
CA THR A 217 0.84 30.86 -22.84
C THR A 217 0.35 32.06 -22.03
N ARG A 218 -0.25 33.08 -22.66
CA ARG A 218 -0.82 34.26 -22.00
C ARG A 218 -2.31 34.07 -21.75
N VAL A 219 -2.62 33.18 -20.82
CA VAL A 219 -4.00 32.92 -20.38
C VAL A 219 -4.58 34.18 -19.75
N ILE A 220 -5.76 34.57 -20.19
CA ILE A 220 -6.58 35.67 -19.67
C ILE A 220 -7.53 35.12 -18.59
N GLY A 221 -8.09 33.94 -18.84
CA GLY A 221 -8.90 33.23 -17.87
C GLY A 221 -9.39 31.89 -18.40
N GLY A 222 -10.27 31.21 -17.67
CA GLY A 222 -10.81 29.93 -18.08
C GLY A 222 -11.73 29.31 -17.04
N ILE A 223 -12.33 28.19 -17.41
CA ILE A 223 -13.17 27.38 -16.55
C ILE A 223 -12.67 25.95 -16.66
N SER A 224 -12.60 25.24 -15.54
CA SER A 224 -12.29 23.82 -15.51
C SER A 224 -13.33 23.04 -14.72
N ILE A 225 -13.59 21.82 -15.15
CA ILE A 225 -14.40 20.85 -14.41
C ILE A 225 -13.50 19.65 -14.13
N SER A 226 -13.44 19.23 -12.86
CA SER A 226 -12.76 17.99 -12.46
C SER A 226 -13.67 17.10 -11.63
N LEU A 227 -13.36 15.82 -11.57
CA LEU A 227 -14.02 14.85 -10.71
C LEU A 227 -13.07 14.47 -9.57
N ARG A 228 -13.54 14.57 -8.32
CA ARG A 228 -12.83 14.07 -7.14
C ARG A 228 -13.83 13.33 -6.26
N ASP A 229 -13.55 12.08 -5.90
CA ASP A 229 -14.40 11.26 -5.04
C ASP A 229 -15.86 11.17 -5.56
N GLY A 230 -16.02 11.05 -6.88
CA GLY A 230 -17.32 11.04 -7.57
C GLY A 230 -18.04 12.39 -7.59
N LYS A 231 -17.46 13.46 -7.04
CA LYS A 231 -18.05 14.81 -7.00
C LYS A 231 -17.41 15.70 -8.05
N ALA A 232 -18.24 16.38 -8.83
CA ALA A 232 -17.79 17.40 -9.76
C ALA A 232 -17.33 18.65 -9.01
N ARG A 233 -16.20 19.22 -9.44
CA ARG A 233 -15.66 20.49 -8.95
C ARG A 233 -15.50 21.43 -10.12
N VAL A 234 -15.95 22.66 -9.95
CA VAL A 234 -15.78 23.72 -10.94
C VAL A 234 -14.70 24.68 -10.44
N GLY A 235 -13.73 24.95 -11.29
CA GLY A 235 -12.66 25.91 -11.04
C GLY A 235 -12.77 27.08 -12.01
N LEU A 236 -12.62 28.29 -11.48
CA LEU A 236 -12.41 29.48 -12.29
C LEU A 236 -10.91 29.78 -12.32
N VAL A 237 -10.39 30.05 -13.50
CA VAL A 237 -8.99 30.43 -13.71
C VAL A 237 -8.97 31.90 -14.11
N ALA A 238 -8.29 32.73 -13.34
CA ALA A 238 -8.01 34.10 -13.68
C ALA A 238 -6.52 34.21 -14.01
N GLY A 239 -6.21 34.63 -15.24
CA GLY A 239 -4.84 34.84 -15.68
C GLY A 239 -4.34 36.19 -15.21
N TYR A 240 -3.24 36.20 -14.45
CA TYR A 240 -2.52 37.43 -14.12
C TYR A 240 -1.32 37.57 -15.05
N ASN A 241 -1.28 38.66 -15.83
CA ASN A 241 -0.14 38.95 -16.70
C ASN A 241 0.80 39.88 -15.93
N PHE A 242 2.02 39.41 -15.66
CA PHE A 242 3.14 40.28 -15.28
C PHE A 242 3.87 40.75 -16.54
#